data_AF-A0A1N7HAZ3-F1
#
_entry.id   AF-A0A1N7HAZ3-F1
#
_cell.length_a   1.000
_cell.length_b   1.000
_cell.length_c   1.000
_cell.angle_alpha   90.00
_cell.angle_beta   90.00
_cell.angle_gamma   90.00
#
_symmetry.space_group_name_H-M   'P 1'
#
loop_
_entity.id
_entity.type
_entity.pdbx_description
1 polymer ?
#
loop_
_entity_poly.entity_id
_entity_poly.type
_entity_poly.pdbx_seq_one_letter_code
_entity_poly.pdbx_strand_id
1 'polypeptide(L)'
;MSDGAFRVDLSEVEQFVNDLRAFVSRAQDQVDALNKDIDRLHITWRGEAAQAHRDAHQRWVEGMGHLRDGISDIARSADHSHRAYTGVQELHQKMWP
;
A
#
# COMPACT_ATOMS: atom_id res chain seq x y z
N MET A 1 1.93 -6.14 -37.80
CA MET A 1 2.27 -6.96 -36.63
C MET A 1 2.05 -6.07 -35.44
N SER A 2 0.99 -6.33 -34.66
CA SER A 2 0.64 -5.46 -33.54
C SER A 2 1.64 -5.72 -32.43
N ASP A 3 2.56 -4.77 -32.26
CA ASP A 3 3.49 -4.74 -31.15
C ASP A 3 2.65 -4.57 -29.89
N GLY A 4 2.41 -5.68 -29.20
CA GLY A 4 1.62 -5.75 -27.97
C GLY A 4 2.40 -5.08 -26.86
N ALA A 5 2.56 -3.77 -26.96
CA ALA A 5 3.15 -2.97 -25.92
C ALA A 5 2.26 -3.16 -24.69
N PHE A 6 2.77 -3.93 -23.74
CA PHE A 6 2.39 -3.88 -22.33
C PHE A 6 2.68 -2.47 -21.82
N ARG A 7 1.89 -1.52 -22.31
CA ARG A 7 1.79 -0.17 -21.80
C ARG A 7 0.79 -0.27 -20.66
N VAL A 8 1.17 -1.00 -19.61
CA VAL A 8 0.64 -0.69 -18.29
C VAL A 8 0.96 0.78 -18.11
N ASP A 9 -0.07 1.63 -18.13
CA ASP A 9 0.15 3.06 -18.05
C ASP A 9 0.76 3.32 -16.67
N LEU A 10 2.02 3.72 -16.62
CA LEU A 10 2.76 3.85 -15.37
C LEU A 10 2.04 4.84 -14.44
N SER A 11 1.34 5.82 -15.01
CA SER A 11 0.48 6.73 -14.29
C SER A 11 -0.69 6.03 -13.58
N GLU A 12 -1.26 4.98 -14.18
CA GLU A 12 -2.29 4.15 -13.53
C GLU A 12 -1.72 3.34 -12.36
N VAL A 13 -0.49 2.83 -12.47
CA VAL A 13 0.19 2.12 -11.38
C VAL A 13 0.53 3.06 -10.23
N GLU A 14 1.06 4.25 -10.54
CA GLU A 14 1.33 5.29 -9.53
C GLU A 14 0.04 5.73 -8.83
N GLN A 15 -1.03 5.96 -9.59
CA GLN A 15 -2.34 6.32 -9.04
C GLN A 15 -2.87 5.19 -8.14
N PHE A 16 -2.78 3.94 -8.59
CA PHE A 16 -3.21 2.78 -7.80
C PHE A 16 -2.42 2.63 -6.50
N VAL A 17 -1.09 2.82 -6.54
CA VAL A 17 -0.23 2.84 -5.33
C VAL A 17 -0.66 3.95 -4.39
N ASN A 18 -0.96 5.15 -4.90
CA ASN A 18 -1.42 6.27 -4.09
C ASN A 18 -2.78 6.00 -3.44
N ASP A 19 -3.71 5.41 -4.19
CA ASP A 19 -5.04 5.03 -3.68
C ASP A 19 -4.93 3.98 -2.58
N LEU A 20 -4.07 2.98 -2.76
CA LEU A 20 -3.78 1.97 -1.74
C LEU A 20 -3.16 2.57 -0.48
N ARG A 21 -2.18 3.48 -0.61
CA ARG A 21 -1.60 4.21 0.54
C ARG A 21 -2.67 5.00 1.30
N ALA A 22 -3.52 5.72 0.57
CA ALA A 22 -4.60 6.49 1.16
C ALA A 22 -5.64 5.59 1.86
N PHE A 23 -5.94 4.43 1.29
CA PHE A 23 -6.82 3.44 1.92
C PHE A 23 -6.22 2.92 3.24
N VAL A 24 -4.96 2.51 3.22
CA VAL A 24 -4.24 2.03 4.41
C VAL A 24 -4.24 3.11 5.50
N SER A 25 -3.91 4.36 5.17
CA SER A 25 -3.94 5.46 6.14
C SER A 25 -5.32 5.62 6.78
N ARG A 26 -6.39 5.68 5.97
CA ARG A 26 -7.77 5.84 6.48
C ARG A 26 -8.20 4.67 7.38
N ALA A 27 -7.81 3.46 7.02
CA ALA A 27 -8.16 2.28 7.81
C ALA A 27 -7.41 2.27 9.16
N GLN A 28 -6.15 2.72 9.17
CA GLN A 28 -5.38 2.92 10.40
C GLN A 28 -6.06 3.95 11.31
N ASP A 29 -6.44 5.11 10.77
CA ASP A 29 -7.10 6.17 11.53
C ASP A 29 -8.42 5.70 12.17
N GLN A 30 -9.21 4.89 11.47
CA GLN A 30 -10.46 4.34 12.00
C GLN A 30 -10.24 3.37 13.17
N VAL A 31 -9.24 2.48 13.07
CA VAL A 31 -8.93 1.56 14.17
C VAL A 31 -8.38 2.31 15.38
N ASP A 32 -7.54 3.33 15.16
CA ASP A 32 -7.01 4.16 16.25
C ASP A 32 -8.11 4.99 16.93
N ALA A 33 -9.10 5.48 16.16
CA ALA A 33 -10.28 6.14 16.72
C ALA A 33 -11.12 5.18 17.57
N LEU A 34 -11.39 3.97 17.06
CA LEU A 34 -12.11 2.93 17.80
C LEU A 34 -11.40 2.57 19.11
N ASN A 35 -10.07 2.42 19.08
CA ASN A 35 -9.27 2.16 20.27
C ASN A 35 -9.38 3.27 21.31
N LYS A 36 -9.32 4.54 20.89
CA LYS A 36 -9.48 5.68 21.80
C LYS A 36 -10.87 5.71 22.44
N ASP A 37 -11.91 5.40 21.67
CA ASP A 37 -13.28 5.32 22.17
C ASP A 37 -13.44 4.20 23.19
N ILE A 38 -12.87 3.04 22.88
CA ILE A 38 -12.78 1.90 23.79
C ILE A 38 -12.04 2.27 25.09
N ASP A 39 -10.89 2.93 24.98
CA ASP A 39 -10.10 3.30 26.14
C ASP A 39 -10.80 4.35 27.01
N ARG A 40 -11.58 5.23 26.38
CA ARG A 40 -12.42 6.20 27.08
C ARG A 40 -13.60 5.55 27.84
N LEU A 41 -14.07 4.39 27.38
CA LEU A 41 -15.18 3.65 27.98
C LEU A 41 -14.76 2.67 29.09
N HIS A 42 -13.49 2.69 29.55
CA HIS A 42 -12.87 1.77 30.52
C HIS A 42 -13.48 1.68 31.94
N ILE A 43 -14.73 2.09 32.16
CA ILE A 43 -15.40 1.93 33.45
C ILE A 43 -15.81 0.47 33.70
N THR A 44 -15.94 -0.40 32.69
CA THR A 44 -16.47 -1.77 32.87
C THR A 44 -15.81 -2.89 32.06
N TRP A 45 -14.92 -2.62 31.10
CA TRP A 45 -14.47 -3.67 30.18
C TRP A 45 -13.21 -4.42 30.64
N ARG A 46 -13.41 -5.57 31.30
CA ARG A 46 -12.38 -6.55 31.67
C ARG A 46 -12.81 -7.96 31.23
N GLY A 47 -11.87 -8.91 31.18
CA GLY A 47 -12.14 -10.31 30.84
C GLY A 47 -11.89 -10.66 29.37
N GLU A 48 -12.45 -11.78 28.93
CA GLU A 48 -12.18 -12.42 27.64
C GLU A 48 -12.41 -11.50 26.43
N ALA A 49 -13.49 -10.71 26.44
CA ALA A 49 -13.78 -9.77 25.36
C ALA A 49 -12.70 -8.67 25.19
N ALA A 50 -12.11 -8.19 26.29
CA ALA A 50 -11.03 -7.21 26.24
C ALA A 50 -9.73 -7.82 25.69
N GLN A 51 -9.48 -9.10 25.97
CA GLN A 51 -8.35 -9.83 25.39
C GLN A 51 -8.55 -10.07 23.89
N ALA A 52 -9.72 -10.55 23.49
CA ALA A 52 -10.05 -10.77 22.08
C ALA A 52 -9.92 -9.49 21.24
N HIS A 53 -10.29 -8.33 21.80
CA HIS A 53 -10.08 -7.04 21.17
C HIS A 53 -8.59 -6.70 21.01
N ARG A 54 -7.77 -6.85 22.05
CA ARG A 54 -6.31 -6.64 21.95
C ARG A 54 -5.69 -7.53 20.89
N ASP A 55 -6.08 -8.80 20.84
CA ASP A 55 -5.57 -9.75 19.85
C ASP A 55 -6.01 -9.35 18.43
N ALA A 56 -7.26 -8.89 18.26
CA ALA A 56 -7.74 -8.38 16.98
C ALA A 56 -7.00 -7.12 16.54
N HIS A 57 -6.75 -6.19 17.46
CA HIS A 57 -5.98 -4.98 17.20
C HIS A 57 -4.54 -5.32 16.81
N GLN A 58 -3.89 -6.26 17.50
CA GLN A 58 -2.53 -6.66 17.16
C GLN A 58 -2.44 -7.29 15.77
N ARG A 59 -3.35 -8.22 15.44
CA ARG A 59 -3.44 -8.79 14.07
C ARG A 59 -3.67 -7.70 13.01
N TRP A 60 -4.47 -6.69 13.33
CA TRP A 60 -4.68 -5.56 12.44
C TRP A 60 -3.39 -4.78 12.20
N VAL A 61 -2.67 -4.40 13.25
CA VAL A 61 -1.40 -3.66 13.15
C VAL A 61 -0.38 -4.43 12.33
N GLU A 62 -0.25 -5.73 12.56
CA GLU A 62 0.63 -6.63 11.81
C GLU A 62 0.23 -6.67 10.31
N GLY A 63 -1.05 -6.91 10.01
CA GLY A 63 -1.55 -6.93 8.63
C GLY A 63 -1.36 -5.61 7.89
N MET A 64 -1.53 -4.48 8.58
CA MET A 64 -1.27 -3.15 8.03
C MET A 64 0.21 -2.90 7.74
N GLY A 65 1.11 -3.48 8.55
CA GLY A 65 2.54 -3.54 8.26
C GLY A 65 2.81 -4.25 6.94
N HIS A 66 2.30 -5.48 6.81
CA HIS A 66 2.48 -6.26 5.59
C HIS A 66 1.91 -5.58 4.34
N LEU A 67 0.77 -4.89 4.46
CA LEU A 67 0.20 -4.10 3.35
C LEU A 67 1.12 -2.95 2.94
N ARG A 68 1.67 -2.18 3.88
CA ARG A 68 2.61 -1.09 3.58
C ARG A 68 3.88 -1.59 2.90
N ASP A 69 4.41 -2.71 3.37
CA ASP A 69 5.62 -3.32 2.80
C ASP A 69 5.34 -3.77 1.36
N GLY A 70 4.25 -4.50 1.14
CA GLY A 70 3.85 -4.96 -0.20
C GLY A 70 3.58 -3.81 -1.18
N ILE A 71 2.92 -2.73 -0.74
CA ILE A 71 2.72 -1.53 -1.56
C ILE A 71 4.06 -0.88 -1.94
N SER A 72 5.02 -0.85 -1.00
CA SER A 72 6.34 -0.30 -1.24
C SER A 72 7.14 -1.13 -2.24
N ASP A 73 7.00 -2.45 -2.20
CA ASP A 73 7.62 -3.36 -3.16
C ASP A 73 7.03 -3.21 -4.57
N ILE A 74 5.70 -3.08 -4.68
CA ILE A 74 5.02 -2.81 -5.95
C ILE A 74 5.53 -1.49 -6.56
N ALA A 75 5.59 -0.42 -5.77
CA ALA A 75 6.09 0.87 -6.21
C ALA A 75 7.55 0.78 -6.72
N ARG A 76 8.43 0.08 -5.98
CA ARG A 76 9.83 -0.10 -6.37
C ARG A 76 9.98 -0.90 -7.67
N SER A 77 9.16 -1.94 -7.84
CA SER A 77 9.16 -2.77 -9.05
C SER A 77 8.68 -1.98 -10.28
N ALA A 78 7.69 -1.11 -10.12
CA ALA A 78 7.21 -0.21 -11.16
C ALA A 78 8.32 0.77 -11.59
N ASP A 79 8.97 1.43 -10.62
CA ASP A 79 10.10 2.35 -10.87
C ASP A 79 11.28 1.67 -11.60
N HIS A 80 11.62 0.44 -11.20
CA HIS A 80 12.71 -0.31 -11.81
C HIS A 80 12.41 -0.65 -13.27
N SER A 81 11.20 -1.15 -13.54
CA SER A 81 10.75 -1.48 -14.89
C SER A 81 10.73 -0.24 -15.79
N HIS A 82 10.29 0.89 -15.26
CA HIS A 82 10.29 2.17 -15.97
C HIS A 82 11.69 2.60 -16.41
N ARG A 83 12.68 2.62 -15.49
CA ARG A 83 14.06 3.02 -15.83
C ARG A 83 14.70 2.11 -16.87
N ALA A 84 14.42 0.82 -16.84
CA ALA A 84 14.89 -0.11 -17.84
C ALA A 84 14.31 0.20 -19.24
N TYR A 85 13.00 0.49 -19.32
CA TYR A 85 12.33 0.79 -20.59
C TYR A 85 12.70 2.16 -21.17
N THR A 86 12.71 3.22 -20.36
CA THR A 86 13.05 4.57 -20.84
C THR A 86 14.51 4.68 -21.25
N GLY A 87 15.42 4.06 -20.50
CA GLY A 87 16.84 4.01 -20.85
C GLY A 87 17.08 3.34 -22.22
N VAL A 88 16.34 2.27 -22.54
CA VAL A 88 16.44 1.60 -23.84
C VAL A 88 15.89 2.47 -24.96
N GLN A 89 14.76 3.17 -24.75
CA GLN A 89 14.19 4.07 -25.76
C GLN A 89 15.09 5.28 -26.05
N GLU A 90 15.64 5.92 -25.03
CA GLU A 90 16.57 7.05 -25.19
C GLU A 90 17.86 6.63 -25.89
N LEU A 91 18.39 5.44 -25.55
CA LEU A 91 19.57 4.90 -26.20
C LEU A 91 19.30 4.64 -27.68
N HIS A 92 18.12 4.11 -28.01
CA HIS A 92 17.75 3.83 -29.40
C HIS A 92 17.58 5.11 -30.23
N GLN A 93 16.93 6.15 -29.68
CA GLN A 93 16.81 7.46 -30.34
C GLN A 93 18.16 8.16 -30.53
N LYS A 94 19.10 8.01 -29.58
CA LYS A 94 20.46 8.56 -29.73
C LYS A 94 21.30 7.83 -30.77
N MET A 95 21.08 6.53 -30.96
CA MET A 95 21.82 5.72 -31.92
C MET A 95 21.29 5.82 -33.36
N TRP A 96 20.00 6.11 -33.55
CA TRP A 96 19.38 6.26 -34.87
C TRP A 96 18.43 7.47 -34.94
N PRO A 97 18.92 8.67 -35.33
CA PRO A 97 18.09 9.81 -35.66
C PRO A 97 17.37 9.66 -37.02
#